data_AF-A0A5N5F0X1-F1
#
_entry.id   AF-A0A5N5F0X1-F1
#
_cell.length_a   1.000
_cell.length_b   1.000
_cell.length_c   1.000
_cell.angle_alpha   90.00
_cell.angle_beta   90.00
_cell.angle_gamma   90.00
#
_symmetry.space_group_name_H-M   'P 1'
#
loop_
_entity.id
_entity.type
_entity.pdbx_description
1 polymer ?
#
loop_
_entity_poly.entity_id
_entity_poly.type
_entity_poly.pdbx_seq_one_letter_code
_entity_poly.pdbx_strand_id
1 'polypeptide(L)'
;MAQELLQKKKEDTLSFIKTWEEKQKTKVDNKANKRLAINEERKNADQIDLEAEEKKIETKVEKHRHRELEKLKNKEAHSAKIIEDSKVRIEAKRNKEHLSVEKKADKFRNANTLPTKCFGMCVDE
;
A
#
# COMPACT_ATOMS: atom_id res chain seq x y z
N MET A 1 14.22 -88.13 12.52
CA MET A 1 15.39 -87.62 13.26
C MET A 1 16.39 -86.83 12.40
N ALA A 2 17.27 -87.44 11.60
CA ALA A 2 18.32 -86.70 10.88
C ALA A 2 17.79 -85.77 9.76
N GLN A 3 16.76 -86.22 9.03
CA GLN A 3 16.16 -85.49 7.92
C GLN A 3 15.33 -84.27 8.39
N GLU A 4 14.63 -84.39 9.53
CA GLU A 4 13.91 -83.29 10.18
C GLU A 4 14.86 -82.23 10.74
N LEU A 5 15.99 -82.65 11.32
CA LEU A 5 17.05 -81.75 11.80
C LEU A 5 17.66 -80.92 10.65
N LEU A 6 17.87 -81.55 9.49
CA LEU A 6 18.37 -80.86 8.31
C LEU A 6 17.34 -79.86 7.78
N GLN A 7 16.06 -80.22 7.79
CA GLN A 7 14.99 -79.34 7.34
C GLN A 7 14.81 -78.12 8.23
N LYS A 8 14.83 -78.32 9.56
CA LYS A 8 14.80 -77.24 10.54
C LYS A 8 15.97 -76.27 10.36
N LYS A 9 17.19 -76.77 10.13
CA LYS A 9 18.35 -75.91 9.83
C LYS A 9 18.18 -75.09 8.56
N LYS A 10 17.55 -75.65 7.51
CA LYS A 10 17.24 -74.90 6.28
C LYS A 10 16.22 -73.80 6.54
N GLU A 11 15.16 -74.09 7.30
CA GLU A 11 14.14 -73.11 7.69
C GLU A 11 14.74 -71.96 8.52
N ASP A 12 15.59 -72.28 9.50
CA ASP A 12 16.30 -71.29 10.30
C ASP A 12 17.20 -70.40 9.40
N THR A 13 17.94 -71.01 8.48
CA THR A 13 18.81 -70.28 7.55
C THR A 13 18.01 -69.32 6.67
N LEU A 14 16.88 -69.77 6.12
CA LEU A 14 15.99 -68.93 5.31
C LEU A 14 15.41 -67.77 6.13
N SER A 15 15.02 -68.02 7.38
CA SER A 15 14.52 -67.00 8.30
C SER A 15 15.58 -65.93 8.60
N PHE A 16 16.82 -66.34 8.87
CA PHE A 16 17.95 -65.42 9.07
C PHE A 16 18.24 -64.58 7.83
N ILE A 17 18.24 -65.19 6.64
CA ILE A 17 18.43 -64.47 5.37
C ILE A 17 17.34 -63.44 5.17
N LYS A 18 16.07 -63.80 5.38
CA LYS A 18 14.94 -62.88 5.24
C LYS A 18 15.06 -61.68 6.19
N THR A 19 15.36 -61.95 7.46
CA THR A 19 15.55 -60.88 8.47
C THR A 19 16.71 -59.96 8.10
N TRP A 20 17.81 -60.53 7.58
CA TRP A 20 18.95 -59.75 7.11
C TRP A 20 18.58 -58.90 5.88
N GLU A 21 17.86 -59.46 4.91
CA GLU A 21 17.39 -58.78 3.71
C GLU A 21 16.49 -57.59 4.06
N GLU A 22 15.49 -57.79 4.91
CA GLU A 22 14.62 -56.73 5.41
C GLU A 22 15.44 -55.61 6.08
N LYS A 23 16.42 -55.97 6.92
CA LYS A 23 17.32 -55.00 7.54
C LYS A 23 18.15 -54.22 6.52
N GLN A 24 18.60 -54.84 5.43
CA GLN A 24 19.33 -54.12 4.36
C GLN A 24 18.40 -53.19 3.60
N LYS A 25 17.18 -53.63 3.26
CA LYS A 25 16.17 -52.77 2.61
C LYS A 25 15.88 -51.54 3.45
N THR A 26 15.59 -51.71 4.75
CA THR A 26 15.35 -50.59 5.67
C THR A 26 16.54 -49.61 5.73
N LYS A 27 17.79 -50.10 5.67
CA LYS A 27 18.97 -49.21 5.63
C LYS A 27 19.01 -48.37 4.35
N VAL A 28 18.69 -48.97 3.21
CA VAL A 28 18.62 -48.26 1.92
C VAL A 28 17.49 -47.23 1.95
N ASP A 29 16.31 -47.61 2.43
CA ASP A 29 15.14 -46.72 2.53
C ASP A 29 15.42 -45.53 3.46
N ASN A 30 16.02 -45.77 4.63
CA ASN A 30 16.39 -44.70 5.55
C ASN A 30 17.38 -43.72 4.93
N LYS A 31 18.31 -44.20 4.09
CA LYS A 31 19.26 -43.33 3.37
C LYS A 31 18.55 -42.51 2.30
N ALA A 32 17.60 -43.09 1.58
CA ALA A 32 16.79 -42.38 0.60
C ALA A 32 15.88 -41.33 1.27
N ASN A 33 15.15 -41.71 2.31
CA ASN A 33 14.25 -40.83 3.06
C ASN A 33 14.98 -39.64 3.66
N LYS A 34 16.20 -39.82 4.21
CA LYS A 34 17.04 -38.70 4.68
C LYS A 34 17.37 -37.70 3.58
N ARG A 35 17.68 -38.19 2.37
CA ARG A 35 17.99 -37.30 1.23
C ARG A 35 16.75 -36.56 0.74
N LEU A 36 15.60 -37.22 0.72
CA LEU A 36 14.32 -36.60 0.38
C LEU A 36 13.93 -35.52 1.39
N ALA A 37 14.07 -35.79 2.70
CA ALA A 37 13.81 -34.81 3.75
C ALA A 37 14.69 -33.56 3.60
N ILE A 38 15.99 -33.72 3.37
CA ILE A 38 16.91 -32.58 3.13
C ILE A 38 16.49 -31.76 1.90
N ASN A 39 16.05 -32.42 0.82
CA ASN A 39 15.58 -31.72 -0.37
C ASN A 39 14.29 -30.94 -0.11
N GLU A 40 13.35 -31.52 0.64
CA GLU A 40 12.11 -30.84 1.01
C GLU A 40 12.37 -29.65 1.94
N GLU A 41 13.27 -29.80 2.91
CA GLU A 41 13.72 -28.69 3.77
C GLU A 41 14.31 -27.53 2.96
N ARG A 42 15.16 -27.84 1.97
CA ARG A 42 15.72 -26.82 1.07
C ARG A 42 14.65 -26.13 0.24
N LYS A 43 13.73 -26.89 -0.35
CA LYS A 43 12.62 -26.34 -1.12
C LYS A 43 11.74 -25.43 -0.26
N ASN A 44 11.47 -25.82 0.99
CA ASN A 44 10.71 -25.00 1.92
C ASN A 44 11.46 -23.71 2.29
N ALA A 45 12.77 -23.78 2.49
CA ALA A 45 13.60 -22.60 2.73
C ALA A 45 13.57 -21.64 1.52
N ASP A 46 13.75 -22.16 0.30
CA ASP A 46 13.68 -21.37 -0.93
C ASP A 46 12.30 -20.72 -1.11
N GLN A 47 11.21 -21.43 -0.76
CA GLN A 47 9.86 -20.89 -0.81
C GLN A 47 9.68 -19.73 0.20
N ILE A 48 10.17 -19.89 1.43
CA ILE A 48 10.12 -18.83 2.45
C ILE A 48 10.87 -17.58 1.98
N ASP A 49 12.05 -17.75 1.36
CA ASP A 49 12.84 -16.65 0.84
C ASP A 49 12.13 -15.92 -0.30
N LEU A 50 11.48 -16.66 -1.20
CA LEU A 50 10.67 -16.07 -2.28
C LEU A 50 9.45 -15.31 -1.73
N GLU A 51 8.71 -15.88 -0.78
CA GLU A 51 7.58 -15.21 -0.12
C GLU A 51 8.01 -13.93 0.61
N ALA A 52 9.23 -13.92 1.18
CA ALA A 52 9.79 -12.74 1.83
C ALA A 52 10.14 -11.63 0.81
N GLU A 53 10.72 -11.97 -0.34
CA GLU A 53 10.97 -11.01 -1.42
C GLU A 53 9.67 -10.47 -2.02
N GLU A 54 8.67 -11.32 -2.22
CA GLU A 54 7.34 -10.91 -2.68
C GLU A 54 6.74 -9.84 -1.75
N LYS A 55 6.71 -10.09 -0.43
CA LYS A 55 6.22 -9.12 0.56
C LYS A 55 7.02 -7.81 0.58
N LYS A 56 8.34 -7.86 0.34
CA LYS A 56 9.16 -6.65 0.22
C LYS A 56 8.76 -5.82 -0.99
N ILE A 57 8.47 -6.47 -2.13
CA ILE A 57 8.02 -5.80 -3.35
C ILE A 57 6.64 -5.18 -3.12
N GLU A 58 5.68 -5.92 -2.58
CA GLU A 58 4.34 -5.41 -2.26
C GLU A 58 4.42 -4.16 -1.35
N THR A 59 5.21 -4.24 -0.29
CA THR A 59 5.40 -3.10 0.64
C THR A 59 5.98 -1.87 -0.07
N LYS A 60 6.91 -2.05 -1.01
CA LYS A 60 7.48 -0.94 -1.80
C LYS A 60 6.42 -0.32 -2.71
N VAL A 61 5.61 -1.16 -3.37
CA VAL A 61 4.51 -0.71 -4.25
C VAL A 61 3.48 0.09 -3.46
N GLU A 62 3.05 -0.41 -2.31
CA GLU A 62 2.06 0.28 -1.46
C GLU A 62 2.60 1.62 -0.92
N LYS A 63 3.87 1.65 -0.48
CA LYS A 63 4.52 2.91 -0.07
C LYS A 63 4.57 3.92 -1.21
N HIS A 64 4.89 3.49 -2.42
CA HIS A 64 4.91 4.38 -3.59
C HIS A 64 3.51 4.90 -3.92
N ARG A 65 2.52 4.00 -3.98
CA ARG A 65 1.11 4.35 -4.21
C ARG A 65 0.63 5.40 -3.20
N HIS A 66 0.89 5.19 -1.90
CA HIS A 66 0.46 6.13 -0.87
C HIS A 66 1.13 7.51 -1.03
N ARG A 67 2.43 7.56 -1.32
CA ARG A 67 3.15 8.83 -1.57
C ARG A 67 2.57 9.59 -2.76
N GLU A 68 2.27 8.90 -3.86
CA GLU A 68 1.72 9.56 -5.05
C GLU A 68 0.29 10.05 -4.80
N LEU A 69 -0.54 9.28 -4.08
CA LEU A 69 -1.88 9.72 -3.70
C LEU A 69 -1.85 10.95 -2.79
N GLU A 70 -0.95 11.00 -1.80
CA GLU A 70 -0.79 12.16 -0.94
C GLU A 70 -0.31 13.39 -1.72
N LYS A 71 0.57 13.23 -2.72
CA LYS A 71 0.94 14.34 -3.62
C LYS A 71 -0.26 14.87 -4.39
N LEU A 72 -1.16 14.01 -4.87
CA LEU A 72 -2.38 14.44 -5.57
C LEU A 72 -3.31 15.21 -4.65
N LYS A 73 -3.58 14.70 -3.44
CA LYS A 73 -4.39 15.41 -2.42
C LYS A 73 -3.80 16.77 -2.06
N ASN A 74 -2.47 16.86 -1.91
CA ASN A 74 -1.80 18.13 -1.63
C ASN A 74 -1.96 19.14 -2.77
N LYS A 75 -1.91 18.70 -4.04
CA LYS A 75 -2.16 19.57 -5.20
C LYS A 75 -3.61 20.07 -5.25
N GLU A 76 -4.56 19.19 -4.92
CA GLU A 76 -5.97 19.54 -4.84
C GLU A 76 -6.22 20.57 -3.73
N ALA A 77 -5.71 20.31 -2.52
CA ALA A 77 -5.80 21.23 -1.39
C ALA A 77 -5.14 22.58 -1.69
N HIS A 78 -3.99 22.59 -2.38
CA HIS A 78 -3.32 23.82 -2.79
C HIS A 78 -4.18 24.63 -3.77
N SER A 79 -4.79 23.97 -4.77
CA SER A 79 -5.67 24.62 -5.73
C SER A 79 -6.91 25.21 -5.04
N ALA A 80 -7.53 24.45 -4.13
CA ALA A 80 -8.67 24.91 -3.34
C ALA A 80 -8.30 26.15 -2.49
N LYS A 81 -7.13 26.14 -1.86
CA LYS A 81 -6.62 27.28 -1.08
C LYS A 81 -6.42 28.52 -1.96
N ILE A 82 -5.84 28.39 -3.15
CA ILE A 82 -5.66 29.52 -4.09
C ILE A 82 -7.01 30.16 -4.44
N ILE A 83 -8.02 29.32 -4.72
CA ILE A 83 -9.36 29.80 -5.05
C ILE A 83 -9.97 30.56 -3.87
N GLU A 84 -9.84 30.02 -2.66
CA GLU A 84 -10.38 30.66 -1.47
C GLU A 84 -9.66 31.97 -1.13
N ASP A 85 -8.33 32.00 -1.20
CA ASP A 85 -7.53 33.21 -1.02
C ASP A 85 -7.91 34.28 -2.06
N SER A 86 -8.22 33.88 -3.30
CA SER A 86 -8.70 34.77 -4.35
C SER A 86 -10.06 35.37 -4.01
N LYS A 87 -11.02 34.55 -3.55
CA LYS A 87 -12.35 35.03 -3.12
C LYS A 87 -12.23 36.04 -1.98
N VAL A 88 -11.41 35.75 -0.96
CA VAL A 88 -11.18 36.67 0.16
C VAL A 88 -10.62 38.00 -0.34
N ARG A 89 -9.67 37.99 -1.28
CA ARG A 89 -9.11 39.22 -1.88
C ARG A 89 -10.15 40.01 -2.66
N ILE A 90 -10.97 39.35 -3.47
CA ILE A 90 -12.05 39.99 -4.26
C ILE A 90 -13.05 40.65 -3.31
N GLU A 91 -13.46 39.94 -2.26
CA GLU A 91 -14.43 40.43 -1.28
C GLU A 91 -13.89 41.63 -0.48
N ALA A 92 -12.62 41.57 -0.06
CA ALA A 92 -11.96 42.70 0.59
C ALA A 92 -11.90 43.94 -0.31
N LYS A 93 -11.62 43.76 -1.61
CA LYS A 93 -11.62 44.87 -2.59
C LYS A 93 -13.02 45.45 -2.77
N ARG A 94 -14.04 44.60 -2.92
CA ARG A 94 -15.45 45.02 -3.02
C ARG A 94 -15.86 45.87 -1.83
N ASN A 95 -15.59 45.40 -0.61
CA ASN A 95 -15.95 46.11 0.62
C ASN A 95 -15.21 47.45 0.75
N LYS A 96 -13.94 47.52 0.33
CA LYS A 96 -13.20 48.78 0.29
C LYS A 96 -13.80 49.78 -0.70
N GLU A 97 -14.20 49.32 -1.89
CA GLU A 97 -14.83 50.17 -2.91
C GLU A 97 -16.21 50.66 -2.44
N HIS A 98 -17.02 49.79 -1.82
CA HIS A 98 -18.28 50.17 -1.19
C HIS A 98 -18.09 51.26 -0.13
N LEU A 99 -17.18 51.06 0.83
CA LEU A 99 -16.85 52.06 1.85
C LEU A 99 -16.37 53.39 1.22
N SER A 100 -15.65 53.34 0.10
CA SER A 100 -15.25 54.55 -0.62
C SER A 100 -16.44 55.27 -1.26
N VAL A 101 -17.43 54.54 -1.77
CA VAL A 101 -18.65 55.11 -2.34
C VAL A 101 -19.52 55.71 -1.23
N GLU A 102 -19.69 54.99 -0.12
CA GLU A 102 -20.41 55.47 1.07
C GLU A 102 -19.81 56.78 1.60
N LYS A 103 -18.48 56.82 1.78
CA LYS A 103 -17.78 58.06 2.19
C LYS A 103 -17.99 59.22 1.22
N LYS A 104 -18.07 58.97 -0.08
CA LYS A 104 -18.37 60.03 -1.07
C LYS A 104 -19.83 60.47 -0.96
N ALA A 105 -20.76 59.52 -0.82
CA ALA A 105 -22.18 59.82 -0.63
C ALA A 105 -22.40 60.68 0.62
N ASP A 106 -21.75 60.37 1.74
CA ASP A 106 -21.83 61.17 2.97
C ASP A 106 -21.30 62.60 2.79
N LYS A 107 -20.22 62.79 2.00
CA LYS A 107 -19.74 64.14 1.66
C LYS A 107 -20.80 64.94 0.90
N PHE A 108 -21.43 64.34 -0.11
CA PHE A 108 -22.50 64.98 -0.88
C PHE A 108 -23.73 65.31 0.00
N ARG A 109 -24.14 64.36 0.87
CA ARG A 109 -25.22 64.57 1.85
C ARG A 109 -24.92 65.73 2.79
N ASN A 110 -23.72 65.79 3.37
CA ASN A 110 -23.33 66.84 4.30
C ASN A 110 -23.17 68.20 3.60
N ALA A 111 -22.74 68.22 2.35
CA ALA A 111 -22.60 69.45 1.56
C ALA A 111 -23.91 69.91 0.90
N ASN A 112 -25.00 69.12 0.97
CA ASN A 112 -26.24 69.32 0.21
C ASN A 112 -26.01 69.51 -1.30
N THR A 113 -24.99 68.86 -1.87
CA THR A 113 -24.66 68.91 -3.30
C THR A 113 -24.91 67.57 -3.97
N LEU A 114 -25.23 67.58 -5.26
CA LEU A 114 -25.46 66.36 -6.03
C LEU A 114 -24.17 65.86 -6.70
N PRO A 115 -23.99 64.53 -6.86
CA PRO A 115 -22.89 63.99 -7.64
C PRO A 115 -22.96 64.45 -9.11
N THR A 116 -21.85 64.96 -9.64
CA THR A 116 -21.74 65.47 -11.02
C THR A 116 -21.92 64.42 -12.11
N LYS A 117 -21.79 63.13 -11.79
CA LYS A 117 -22.12 62.00 -12.68
C LYS A 117 -23.27 61.18 -12.08
N CYS A 118 -24.37 61.84 -11.76
CA CYS A 118 -25.61 61.13 -11.48
C CYS A 118 -26.21 60.64 -12.80
N PHE A 119 -26.76 59.43 -12.83
CA PHE A 119 -27.40 58.82 -14.00
C PHE A 119 -28.61 59.64 -14.49
N GLY A 120 -28.35 60.73 -15.20
CA GLY A 120 -29.34 61.55 -15.89
C GLY A 120 -30.26 62.42 -15.02
N MET A 121 -29.92 62.65 -13.74
CA MET A 121 -30.85 63.29 -12.79
C MET A 121 -30.31 64.54 -12.09
N CYS A 122 -29.15 65.06 -12.50
CA CYS A 122 -28.59 66.30 -11.94
C CYS A 122 -28.36 67.31 -13.06
N VAL A 123 -28.88 68.52 -12.86
CA VAL A 123 -28.90 69.64 -13.80
C VAL A 123 -27.52 70.29 -13.83
N ASP A 124 -27.00 70.51 -15.03
CA ASP A 124 -25.82 71.33 -15.30
C ASP A 124 -26.10 72.80 -14.94
N GLU A 125 -25.23 73.40 -14.12
CA GLU A 125 -24.94 74.85 -14.12
C GLU A 125 -23.43 75.06 -14.31
#